data_AF-A0A6N1CGN7-F1
#
_entry.id   AF-A0A6N1CGN7-F1
#
_cell.length_a   1.000
_cell.length_b   1.000
_cell.length_c   1.000
_cell.angle_alpha   90.00
_cell.angle_beta   90.00
_cell.angle_gamma   90.00
#
_symmetry.space_group_name_H-M   'P 1'
#
loop_
_entity.id
_entity.type
_entity.pdbx_description
1 polymer ?
#
loop_
_entity_poly.entity_id
_entity_poly.type
_entity_poly.pdbx_seq_one_letter_code
_entity_poly.pdbx_strand_id
1 'polypeptide(L)'
;MKRVAVVLGMLMLLGGCETTHEDLIARGYPPAFADGYDDGCSSGRQAAGVITGQFRKDVPRYLKDPRYAEGWSDGFRQCQAMRESEERNAYRERHWDERERAWQQQKDQDAARAYRSQ
;
A
#
# COMPACT_ATOMS: atom_id res chain seq x y z
N MET A 1 31.15 -21.39 13.93
CA MET A 1 30.63 -20.69 12.74
C MET A 1 29.26 -21.20 12.27
N LYS A 2 29.09 -22.49 11.94
CA LYS A 2 27.78 -23.04 11.49
C LYS A 2 26.60 -22.79 12.46
N ARG A 3 26.81 -22.96 13.77
CA ARG A 3 25.77 -22.71 14.79
C ARG A 3 25.35 -21.24 14.87
N VAL A 4 26.29 -20.31 14.69
CA VAL A 4 26.02 -18.87 14.70
C VAL A 4 25.24 -18.45 13.45
N ALA A 5 25.60 -19.02 12.28
CA ALA A 5 24.86 -18.81 11.04
C ALA A 5 23.42 -19.35 11.10
N VAL A 6 23.20 -20.50 11.75
CA VAL A 6 21.85 -21.06 11.96
C VAL A 6 21.02 -20.18 12.88
N VAL A 7 21.60 -19.68 13.98
CA VAL A 7 20.90 -18.77 14.92
C VAL A 7 20.56 -17.42 14.26
N LEU A 8 21.48 -16.85 13.48
CA LEU A 8 21.23 -15.62 12.71
C LEU A 8 20.16 -15.81 11.63
N GLY A 9 20.18 -16.95 10.92
CA GLY A 9 19.14 -17.28 9.95
C GLY A 9 17.77 -17.48 10.59
N MET A 10 17.71 -18.05 11.80
CA MET A 10 16.47 -18.23 12.56
C MET A 10 15.90 -16.91 13.09
N LEU A 11 16.76 -15.95 13.47
CA LEU A 11 16.36 -14.60 13.90
C LEU A 11 15.79 -13.75 12.76
N MET A 12 16.30 -13.88 11.53
CA MET A 12 15.76 -13.16 10.36
C MET A 12 14.36 -13.63 9.95
N LEU A 13 13.99 -14.87 10.27
CA LEU A 13 12.65 -15.41 10.03
C LEU A 13 11.60 -14.91 11.03
N LEU A 14 12.02 -14.21 12.10
CA LEU A 14 11.13 -13.64 13.11
C LEU A 14 10.76 -12.17 12.85
N GLY A 15 11.10 -11.62 11.67
CA GLY A 15 10.58 -10.33 11.23
C GLY A 15 9.07 -10.43 10.99
N GLY A 16 8.28 -10.20 12.03
CA GLY A 16 6.83 -10.12 11.91
C GLY A 16 6.41 -8.90 11.11
N CYS A 17 5.32 -9.01 10.35
CA CYS A 17 4.58 -7.83 9.92
C CYS A 17 4.03 -7.16 11.19
N GLU A 18 4.66 -6.06 11.62
CA GLU A 18 4.05 -5.20 12.63
C GLU A 18 2.76 -4.64 12.05
N THR A 19 1.66 -4.89 12.74
CA THR A 19 0.37 -4.33 12.34
C THR A 19 0.37 -2.85 12.67
N THR A 20 -0.23 -2.00 11.82
CA THR A 20 -0.34 -0.56 12.13
C THR A 20 -1.02 -0.31 13.48
N HIS A 21 -1.91 -1.23 13.88
CA HIS A 21 -2.49 -1.24 15.20
C HIS A 21 -1.42 -1.27 16.31
N GLU A 22 -0.50 -2.23 16.30
CA GLU A 22 0.56 -2.36 17.31
C GLU A 22 1.50 -1.14 17.35
N ASP A 23 1.88 -0.61 16.18
CA ASP A 23 2.71 0.60 16.07
C ASP A 23 2.00 1.82 16.70
N LEU A 24 0.70 1.99 16.47
CA LEU A 24 -0.09 3.04 17.11
C LEU A 24 -0.09 2.89 18.64
N ILE A 25 -0.28 1.67 19.16
CA ILE A 25 -0.21 1.44 20.60
C ILE A 25 1.19 1.76 21.14
N ALA A 26 2.24 1.32 20.45
CA ALA A 26 3.64 1.59 20.85
C ALA A 26 3.94 3.10 20.89
N ARG A 27 3.30 3.89 20.01
CA ARG A 27 3.39 5.36 19.98
C ARG A 27 2.51 6.06 21.02
N GLY A 28 1.76 5.33 21.83
CA GLY A 28 0.92 5.87 22.90
C GLY A 28 -0.48 6.30 22.46
N TYR A 29 -0.92 5.88 21.26
CA TYR A 29 -2.33 6.02 20.89
C TYR A 29 -3.18 5.09 21.76
N PRO A 30 -4.41 5.48 22.11
CA PRO A 30 -5.29 4.64 22.91
C PRO A 30 -5.71 3.39 22.10
N PRO A 31 -6.03 2.28 22.79
CA PRO A 31 -6.53 1.07 22.13
C PRO A 31 -7.75 1.30 21.24
N ALA A 32 -8.71 2.10 21.69
CA ALA A 32 -9.90 2.41 20.91
C ALA A 32 -9.61 3.11 19.58
N PHE A 33 -8.62 4.01 19.54
CA PHE A 33 -8.20 4.66 18.30
C PHE A 33 -7.54 3.65 17.36
N ALA A 34 -6.64 2.81 17.88
CA ALA A 34 -5.95 1.81 17.07
C ALA A 34 -6.94 0.79 16.47
N ASP A 35 -7.90 0.30 17.27
CA ASP A 35 -9.00 -0.57 16.81
C ASP A 35 -9.78 0.09 15.67
N GLY A 36 -10.18 1.36 15.89
CA GLY A 36 -10.92 2.13 14.89
C GLY A 36 -10.11 2.29 13.62
N TYR A 37 -8.83 2.64 13.74
CA TYR A 37 -7.93 2.84 12.62
C TYR A 37 -7.77 1.58 11.76
N ASP A 38 -7.63 0.40 12.37
CA ASP A 38 -7.50 -0.86 11.62
C ASP A 38 -8.79 -1.19 10.84
N ASP A 39 -9.96 -1.10 11.49
CA ASP A 39 -11.27 -1.28 10.86
C ASP A 39 -11.52 -0.27 9.73
N GLY A 40 -11.17 1.00 9.99
CA GLY A 40 -11.27 2.10 9.03
C GLY A 40 -10.37 1.87 7.83
N CYS A 41 -9.12 1.48 8.04
CA CYS A 41 -8.15 1.23 6.98
C CYS A 41 -8.57 0.05 6.09
N SER A 42 -9.08 -1.05 6.67
CA SER A 42 -9.67 -2.15 5.90
C SER A 42 -10.82 -1.67 5.02
N SER A 43 -11.70 -0.84 5.58
CA SER A 43 -12.84 -0.25 4.87
C SER A 43 -12.42 0.71 3.74
N GLY A 44 -11.43 1.56 3.99
CA GLY A 44 -10.89 2.50 3.00
C GLY A 44 -10.25 1.81 1.81
N ARG A 45 -9.50 0.72 2.05
CA ARG A 45 -8.96 -0.11 0.97
C ARG A 45 -10.07 -0.75 0.12
N GLN A 46 -11.13 -1.26 0.75
CA GLN A 46 -12.27 -1.81 0.00
C GLN A 46 -12.97 -0.72 -0.83
N ALA A 47 -13.16 0.48 -0.26
CA ALA A 47 -13.76 1.62 -0.96
C ALA A 47 -12.93 2.06 -2.18
N ALA A 48 -11.61 1.91 -2.13
CA ALA A 48 -10.70 2.12 -3.26
C ALA A 48 -10.65 0.93 -4.25
N GLY A 49 -11.61 0.00 -4.21
CA GLY A 49 -11.76 -1.06 -5.23
C GLY A 49 -11.03 -2.39 -4.93
N VAL A 50 -10.45 -2.56 -3.74
CA VAL A 50 -9.81 -3.84 -3.37
C VAL A 50 -10.86 -4.91 -3.12
N ILE A 51 -10.92 -5.92 -4.00
CA ILE A 51 -11.87 -7.05 -3.92
C ILE A 51 -11.70 -7.88 -2.64
N THR A 52 -10.49 -7.91 -2.07
CA THR A 52 -10.15 -8.72 -0.88
C THR A 52 -10.29 -7.98 0.45
N GLY A 53 -10.56 -6.67 0.44
CA GLY A 53 -10.81 -5.90 1.66
C GLY A 53 -12.21 -6.19 2.20
N GLN A 54 -12.40 -6.19 3.52
CA GLN A 54 -13.72 -6.19 4.14
C GLN A 54 -14.02 -4.82 4.74
N PHE A 55 -15.17 -4.25 4.41
CA PHE A 55 -15.70 -3.10 5.13
C PHE A 55 -16.03 -3.52 6.56
N ARG A 56 -15.41 -2.86 7.53
CA ARG A 56 -15.56 -3.09 8.96
C ARG A 56 -15.83 -1.76 9.64
N LYS A 57 -17.01 -1.64 10.24
CA LYS A 57 -17.40 -0.49 11.05
C LYS A 57 -18.33 -0.97 12.15
N ASP A 58 -17.84 -0.99 13.39
CA ASP A 58 -18.70 -1.20 14.55
C ASP A 58 -19.53 0.07 14.77
N VAL A 59 -20.72 0.14 14.16
CA VAL A 59 -21.58 1.32 14.20
C VAL A 59 -21.97 1.69 15.64
N PRO A 60 -22.42 0.76 16.51
CA PRO A 60 -22.69 1.08 17.91
C PRO A 60 -21.49 1.70 18.63
N ARG A 61 -20.28 1.17 18.44
CA ARG A 61 -19.06 1.70 19.05
C ARG A 61 -18.67 3.05 18.45
N TYR A 62 -18.75 3.20 17.13
CA TYR A 62 -18.52 4.46 16.42
C TYR A 62 -19.39 5.61 16.94
N LEU A 63 -20.63 5.33 17.32
CA LEU A 63 -21.52 6.37 17.85
C LEU A 63 -21.27 6.69 19.33
N LYS A 64 -20.62 5.81 20.08
CA LYS A 64 -20.45 5.92 21.54
C LYS A 64 -19.04 6.26 22.00
N ASP A 65 -18.03 5.86 21.23
CA ASP A 65 -16.62 6.01 21.54
C ASP A 65 -15.96 6.96 20.53
N PRO A 66 -15.72 8.23 20.93
CA PRO A 66 -15.11 9.22 20.05
C PRO A 66 -13.73 8.82 19.54
N ARG A 67 -12.94 8.08 20.34
CA ARG A 67 -11.58 7.67 19.97
C ARG A 67 -11.61 6.62 18.87
N TYR A 68 -12.54 5.67 18.96
CA TYR A 68 -12.79 4.71 17.89
C TYR A 68 -13.28 5.40 16.62
N ALA A 69 -14.21 6.34 16.74
CA ALA A 69 -14.74 7.07 15.58
C ALA A 69 -13.68 7.91 14.85
N GLU A 70 -12.80 8.57 15.61
CA GLU A 70 -11.66 9.31 15.13
C GLU A 70 -10.68 8.39 14.39
N GLY A 71 -10.23 7.31 15.04
CA GLY A 71 -9.35 6.31 14.44
C GLY A 71 -9.93 5.74 13.15
N TRP A 72 -11.21 5.37 13.16
CA TRP A 72 -11.91 4.83 11.98
C TRP A 72 -11.93 5.81 10.81
N SER A 73 -12.22 7.08 11.07
CA SER A 73 -12.26 8.11 10.03
C SER A 73 -10.88 8.38 9.44
N ASP A 74 -9.84 8.38 10.27
CA ASP A 74 -8.46 8.59 9.85
C ASP A 74 -7.93 7.41 9.04
N GLY A 75 -8.06 6.18 9.56
CA GLY A 75 -7.67 4.96 8.87
C GLY A 75 -8.38 4.82 7.51
N PHE A 76 -9.68 5.12 7.45
CA PHE A 76 -10.45 5.09 6.21
C PHE A 76 -9.86 6.02 5.16
N ARG A 77 -9.70 7.31 5.48
CA ARG A 77 -9.18 8.31 4.54
C ARG A 77 -7.76 7.99 4.10
N GLN A 78 -6.90 7.64 5.04
CA GLN A 78 -5.49 7.41 4.76
C GLN A 78 -5.29 6.21 3.83
N CYS A 79 -5.94 5.08 4.15
CA CYS A 79 -5.77 3.87 3.37
C CYS A 79 -6.52 3.91 2.03
N GLN A 80 -7.64 4.63 1.93
CA GLN A 80 -8.27 4.93 0.64
C GLN A 80 -7.30 5.72 -0.26
N ALA A 81 -6.79 6.85 0.23
CA ALA A 81 -5.91 7.72 -0.54
C ALA A 81 -4.61 7.03 -0.96
N MET A 82 -4.03 6.19 -0.08
CA MET A 82 -2.85 5.40 -0.40
C MET A 82 -3.11 4.47 -1.59
N ARG A 83 -4.23 3.75 -1.60
CA ARG A 83 -4.59 2.84 -2.70
C ARG A 83 -4.86 3.58 -4.00
N GLU A 84 -5.61 4.68 -3.96
CA GLU A 84 -5.86 5.51 -5.14
C GLU A 84 -4.54 6.09 -5.72
N SER A 85 -3.59 6.42 -4.86
CA SER A 85 -2.25 6.87 -5.27
C SER A 85 -1.44 5.75 -5.93
N GLU A 86 -1.43 4.55 -5.32
CA GLU A 86 -0.79 3.35 -5.89
C GLU A 86 -1.34 3.02 -7.28
N GLU A 87 -2.66 3.02 -7.43
CA GLU A 87 -3.32 2.77 -8.73
C GLU A 87 -2.93 3.81 -9.78
N ARG A 88 -2.92 5.10 -9.39
CA ARG A 88 -2.51 6.21 -10.27
C ARG A 88 -1.05 6.09 -10.70
N ASN A 89 -0.16 5.73 -9.77
CA ASN A 89 1.25 5.55 -10.07
C ASN A 89 1.46 4.34 -10.99
N ALA A 90 0.82 3.21 -10.70
CA ALA A 90 0.88 2.03 -11.55
C ALA A 90 0.35 2.29 -12.96
N TYR A 91 -0.71 3.09 -13.09
CA TYR A 91 -1.20 3.54 -14.40
C TYR A 91 -0.15 4.38 -15.14
N ARG A 92 0.45 5.37 -14.46
CA ARG A 92 1.48 6.26 -15.03
C ARG A 92 2.70 5.48 -15.51
N GLU A 93 3.21 4.57 -14.70
CA GLU A 93 4.39 3.74 -15.03
C GLU A 93 4.15 2.93 -16.30
N ARG A 94 3.03 2.20 -16.39
CA ARG A 94 2.68 1.43 -17.60
C ARG A 94 2.64 2.30 -18.87
N HIS A 95 2.03 3.48 -18.78
CA HIS A 95 1.90 4.39 -19.94
C HIS A 95 3.22 5.08 -20.29
N TRP A 96 4.09 5.34 -19.31
CA TRP A 96 5.43 5.84 -19.55
C TRP A 96 6.26 4.81 -20.33
N ASP A 97 6.24 3.55 -19.89
CA ASP A 97 7.00 2.46 -20.51
C ASP A 97 6.55 2.15 -21.94
N GLU A 98 5.26 2.25 -22.25
CA GLU A 98 4.74 2.11 -23.61
C GLU A 98 5.23 3.22 -24.53
N ARG A 99 5.20 4.48 -24.07
CA ARG A 99 5.67 5.63 -24.85
C ARG A 99 7.18 5.56 -25.11
N GLU A 100 7.96 5.16 -24.11
CA GLU A 100 9.41 5.00 -24.25
C GLU A 100 9.76 3.91 -25.28
N ARG A 101 9.05 2.77 -25.24
CA ARG A 101 9.19 1.69 -26.23
C ARG A 101 8.84 2.16 -27.65
N ALA A 102 7.75 2.89 -27.81
CA ALA A 102 7.34 3.42 -29.10
C ALA A 102 8.38 4.42 -29.66
N TRP A 103 8.91 5.29 -28.82
CA TRP A 103 9.95 6.24 -29.20
C TRP A 103 11.24 5.54 -29.64
N GLN A 104 11.67 4.51 -28.91
CA GLN A 104 12.88 3.77 -29.24
C GLN A 104 12.73 2.99 -30.57
N GLN A 105 11.57 2.40 -30.83
CA GLN A 105 11.26 1.78 -32.13
C GLN A 105 11.31 2.79 -33.28
N GLN A 106 10.82 4.01 -33.06
CA GLN A 106 10.85 5.07 -34.07
C GLN A 106 12.30 5.42 -34.45
N LYS A 107 13.17 5.59 -33.45
CA LYS A 107 14.60 5.85 -33.67
C LYS A 107 15.28 4.74 -34.46
N ASP A 108 15.02 3.49 -34.11
CA ASP A 108 15.62 2.34 -34.79
C ASP A 108 15.16 2.27 -36.26
N GLN A 109 13.87 2.56 -36.52
CA GLN A 109 13.34 2.64 -37.88
C GLN A 109 13.97 3.78 -38.68
N ASP A 110 14.11 4.96 -38.09
CA ASP A 110 14.71 6.12 -38.77
C ASP A 110 16.19 5.88 -39.06
N ALA A 111 16.93 5.27 -38.13
CA ALA A 111 18.30 4.84 -38.37
C ALA A 111 18.38 3.82 -39.53
N ALA A 112 17.51 2.81 -39.54
CA ALA A 112 17.46 1.82 -40.62
C ALA A 112 17.12 2.45 -41.98
N ARG A 113 16.25 3.47 -42.02
CA ARG A 113 15.96 4.22 -43.26
C ARG A 113 17.18 4.99 -43.75
N ALA A 114 17.89 5.67 -42.86
CA ALA A 114 19.10 6.42 -43.20
C ALA A 114 20.22 5.53 -43.76
N TYR A 115 20.36 4.29 -43.26
CA TYR A 115 21.31 3.32 -43.82
C TYR A 115 20.90 2.75 -45.17
N ARG A 116 19.60 2.66 -45.48
CA ARG A 116 19.11 2.18 -46.79
C ARG A 116 19.11 3.25 -47.88
N SER A 117 19.19 4.52 -47.52
CA SER A 117 19.26 5.64 -48.47
C SER A 117 20.68 5.98 -48.94
N GLN A 118 21.69 5.20 -48.51
CA GLN A 118 23.08 5.25 -48.97
C GLN A 118 23.37 4.03 -49.84
#